data_AF-A0A662WA14-F1
#
_entry.id   AF-A0A662WA14-F1
#
_cell.length_a   1.000
_cell.length_b   1.000
_cell.length_c   1.000
_cell.angle_alpha   90.00
_cell.angle_beta   90.00
_cell.angle_gamma   90.00
#
_symmetry.space_group_name_H-M   'P 1'
#
loop_
_entity.id
_entity.type
_entity.pdbx_description
1 polymer ?
#
loop_
_entity_poly.entity_id
_entity_poly.type
_entity_poly.pdbx_seq_one_letter_code
_entity_poly.pdbx_strand_id
1 'polypeptide(L)' 'MTSKSNWTDWQLNYLKENYGKKSIAKIAKQLRKTEWQVVYMARKLKLTQTRRNGGMKPIHLMKILEEAEKRGLIK' A
#
# COMPACT_ATOMS: atom_id res chain seq x y z
N MET A 1 -6.66 5.40 -28.91
CA MET A 1 -5.58 6.10 -28.17
C MET A 1 -5.40 5.40 -26.84
N THR A 2 -4.44 4.48 -26.73
CA THR A 2 -4.19 3.75 -25.48
C THR A 2 -3.34 4.61 -24.57
N SER A 3 -3.99 5.24 -23.60
CA SER A 3 -3.35 6.13 -22.63
C SER A 3 -2.25 5.36 -21.89
N LYS A 4 -0.98 5.67 -22.17
CA LYS A 4 0.18 5.27 -21.35
C LYS A 4 -0.20 5.58 -19.90
N SER A 5 -0.33 4.55 -19.06
CA SER A 5 -0.68 4.74 -17.65
C SER A 5 0.32 5.73 -17.05
N ASN A 6 -0.15 6.87 -16.54
CA ASN A 6 0.68 7.95 -15.97
C ASN A 6 1.34 7.56 -14.63
N TRP A 7 1.75 6.31 -14.47
CA TRP A 7 2.32 5.74 -13.26
C TRP A 7 3.74 5.28 -13.56
N THR A 8 4.70 5.90 -12.89
CA THR A 8 6.11 5.46 -12.93
C THR A 8 6.33 4.31 -11.96
N ASP A 9 7.40 3.53 -12.16
CA ASP A 9 7.77 2.45 -11.25
C ASP A 9 7.98 2.93 -9.82
N TRP A 10 8.56 4.13 -9.64
CA TRP A 10 8.68 4.77 -8.33
C TRP A 10 7.31 5.02 -7.69
N GLN A 11 6.33 5.54 -8.44
CA GLN A 11 4.98 5.78 -7.89
C GLN A 11 4.29 4.48 -7.52
N LEU A 12 4.47 3.42 -8.31
CA LEU A 12 3.92 2.09 -8.02
C LEU A 12 4.56 1.51 -6.75
N ASN A 13 5.89 1.60 -6.62
CA ASN A 13 6.61 1.12 -5.43
C ASN A 13 6.22 1.93 -4.19
N TYR A 14 6.18 3.26 -4.29
CA TYR A 14 5.73 4.11 -3.18
C TYR A 14 4.30 3.76 -2.76
N LEU A 15 3.40 3.52 -3.71
CA LEU A 15 2.03 3.10 -3.41
C LEU A 15 2.03 1.76 -2.66
N LYS A 16 2.69 0.71 -3.17
CA LYS A 16 2.80 -0.60 -2.49
C LYS A 16 3.37 -0.48 -1.08
N GLU A 17 4.39 0.35 -0.92
CA GLU A 17 5.06 0.55 0.35
C GLU A 17 4.25 1.39 1.32
N ASN A 18 3.36 2.28 0.90
CA ASN A 18 2.68 3.21 1.82
C ASN A 18 1.18 2.91 1.97
N TYR A 19 0.60 2.09 1.10
CA TYR A 19 -0.81 1.73 1.17
C TYR A 19 -1.09 0.95 2.46
N GLY A 20 -2.05 1.42 3.26
CA GLY A 20 -2.33 0.91 4.60
C GLY A 20 -1.40 1.44 5.71
N LYS A 21 -0.31 2.16 5.38
CA LYS A 21 0.55 2.88 6.35
C LYS A 21 0.14 4.34 6.53
N LYS A 22 -0.23 4.97 5.42
CA LYS A 22 -0.63 6.37 5.33
C LYS A 22 -2.06 6.47 4.86
N SER A 23 -2.74 7.55 5.22
CA SER A 23 -4.05 7.87 4.65
C SER A 23 -3.94 8.04 3.13
N ILE A 24 -5.02 7.69 2.43
CA ILE A 24 -5.11 7.81 0.97
C ILE A 24 -4.79 9.25 0.54
N ALA A 25 -5.30 10.26 1.27
CA ALA A 25 -5.00 11.68 1.05
C ALA A 25 -3.49 12.00 1.09
N LYS A 26 -2.74 11.46 2.07
CA LYS A 26 -1.28 11.67 2.18
C LYS A 26 -0.53 11.01 1.03
N ILE A 27 -0.95 9.81 0.64
CA ILE A 27 -0.37 9.08 -0.49
C ILE A 27 -0.63 9.82 -1.80
N ALA A 28 -1.88 10.27 -2.02
CA ALA A 28 -2.30 11.06 -3.17
C ALA A 28 -1.47 12.34 -3.31
N LYS A 29 -1.30 13.08 -2.21
CA LYS A 29 -0.46 14.28 -2.16
C LYS A 29 0.99 13.98 -2.57
N GLN A 30 1.61 12.93 -2.02
CA GLN A 30 3.00 12.58 -2.36
C GLN A 30 3.15 12.18 -3.84
N LEU A 31 2.19 11.41 -4.36
CA LEU A 31 2.24 10.90 -5.72
C LEU A 31 1.81 11.93 -6.78
N ARG A 32 1.34 13.11 -6.34
CA ARG A 32 0.66 14.11 -7.19
C ARG A 32 -0.47 13.47 -7.99
N LYS A 33 -1.27 12.65 -7.32
CA LYS A 33 -2.45 11.96 -7.86
C LYS A 33 -3.70 12.37 -7.09
N THR A 34 -4.87 12.10 -7.66
CA THR A 34 -6.12 12.17 -6.90
C THR A 34 -6.29 10.94 -6.02
N GLU A 35 -7.04 11.07 -4.94
CA GLU A 35 -7.37 9.94 -4.05
C GLU A 35 -8.03 8.79 -4.83
N TRP A 36 -8.92 9.14 -5.77
CA TRP A 36 -9.56 8.16 -6.64
C TRP A 36 -8.56 7.37 -7.48
N GLN A 37 -7.55 8.03 -8.09
CA GLN A 37 -6.50 7.36 -8.84
C GLN A 37 -5.67 6.41 -7.97
N VAL A 38 -5.40 6.81 -6.72
CA VAL A 38 -4.69 5.97 -5.74
C VAL A 38 -5.52 4.73 -5.39
N VAL A 39 -6.81 4.88 -5.09
CA VAL A 39 -7.71 3.76 -4.78
C VAL A 39 -7.86 2.82 -5.99
N TYR A 40 -8.08 3.38 -7.18
CA TYR A 40 -8.19 2.61 -8.42
C TYR A 40 -6.93 1.78 -8.67
N MET A 41 -5.75 2.40 -8.54
CA MET A 41 -4.49 1.67 -8.74
C MET A 41 -4.19 0.67 -7.64
N ALA A 42 -4.55 0.97 -6.38
CA ALA A 42 -4.42 -0.01 -5.31
C ALA A 42 -5.29 -1.25 -5.54
N ARG A 43 -6.51 -1.07 -6.06
CA ARG A 43 -7.38 -2.17 -6.50
C ARG A 43 -6.76 -2.94 -7.67
N LYS A 44 -6.24 -2.24 -8.69
CA LYS A 44 -5.55 -2.85 -9.84
C LYS A 44 -4.32 -3.67 -9.42
N LEU A 45 -3.58 -3.17 -8.44
CA LEU A 45 -2.43 -3.83 -7.82
C LEU A 45 -2.82 -4.88 -6.76
N LYS A 46 -4.12 -5.11 -6.55
CA LYS A 46 -4.68 -6.03 -5.54
C LYS A 46 -4.20 -5.77 -4.11
N LEU A 47 -3.81 -4.53 -3.80
CA LEU A 47 -3.42 -4.09 -2.45
C LEU A 47 -4.61 -4.01 -1.47
N THR A 48 -5.83 -4.06 -1.99
CA THR A 48 -7.08 -4.03 -1.23
C THR A 48 -7.74 -5.39 -1.08
N GLN A 49 -7.16 -6.47 -1.64
CA GLN A 49 -7.80 -7.77 -1.59
C GLN A 49 -7.55 -8.40 -0.23
N THR A 50 -8.51 -8.23 0.68
CA THR A 50 -8.65 -9.11 1.82
C THR A 50 -8.81 -10.53 1.24
N ARG A 51 -7.92 -11.45 1.60
CA ARG A 51 -8.26 -12.85 1.35
C ARG A 51 -9.48 -13.14 2.20
N ARG A 52 -10.49 -13.70 1.55
CA ARG A 52 -11.87 -13.89 2.01
C ARG A 52 -12.02 -14.68 3.32
N ASN A 53 -10.93 -15.18 3.91
CA ASN A 53 -10.91 -15.98 5.13
C ASN A 53 -9.78 -15.51 6.06
N GLY A 54 -10.17 -14.94 7.21
CA GLY A 54 -9.45 -14.94 8.50
C GLY A 54 -7.96 -14.54 8.52
N GLY A 55 -7.68 -13.26 8.79
CA GLY A 55 -6.41 -12.84 9.40
C GLY A 55 -5.28 -12.56 8.41
N MET A 56 -5.24 -11.34 7.86
CA MET A 56 -4.01 -10.83 7.26
C MET A 56 -3.58 -9.54 7.95
N LYS A 57 -2.37 -9.56 8.50
CA LYS A 57 -1.69 -8.35 8.98
C LYS A 57 -1.12 -7.64 7.74
N PRO A 58 -1.39 -6.33 7.53
CA PRO A 58 -0.86 -5.57 6.39
C PRO A 58 0.65 -5.78 6.21
N ILE A 59 1.15 -5.75 4.96
CA ILE A 59 2.60 -5.91 4.66
C ILE A 59 3.46 -4.93 5.49
N HIS A 60 2.90 -3.76 5.84
CA HIS A 60 3.56 -2.87 6.79
C HIS A 60 3.70 -3.41 8.21
N LEU A 61 2.60 -3.97 8.73
CA LEU A 61 2.59 -4.56 10.05
C LEU A 61 3.56 -5.74 10.10
N MET A 62 3.78 -6.48 9.02
CA MET A 62 4.83 -7.52 8.99
C MET A 62 6.21 -6.94 9.33
N LYS A 63 6.58 -5.78 8.77
CA LYS A 63 7.88 -5.16 9.09
C LYS A 63 7.97 -4.64 10.53
N ILE A 64 6.87 -4.09 11.06
CA ILE A 64 6.82 -3.61 12.46
C ILE A 64 6.82 -4.79 13.43
N LEU A 65 6.10 -5.86 13.11
CA LEU A 65 6.00 -7.06 13.95
C LEU A 65 7.28 -7.88 13.89
N GLU A 66 7.90 -8.03 12.72
CA GLU A 66 9.22 -8.66 12.57
C GLU A 66 10.28 -7.92 13.42
N GLU A 67 10.28 -6.59 13.37
CA GLU A 67 11.17 -5.77 14.19
C GLU A 67 10.83 -5.89 15.69
N ALA A 68 9.54 -5.95 16.04
CA ALA A 68 9.09 -6.13 17.41
C ALA A 68 9.42 -7.53 17.97
N GLU A 69 9.32 -8.59 17.15
CA GLU A 69 9.73 -9.97 17.48
C GLU A 69 11.25 -10.04 17.67
N LYS A 70 12.05 -9.45 16.77
CA LYS A 70 13.51 -9.34 16.94
C LYS A 70 13.91 -8.63 18.23
N ARG A 71 13.10 -7.65 18.65
CA ARG A 71 13.29 -6.89 19.90
C ARG A 71 12.66 -7.57 21.12
N GLY A 72 12.00 -8.73 20.95
CA GLY A 72 11.35 -9.46 22.03
C GLY A 72 10.16 -8.72 22.66
N LEU A 73 9.59 -7.73 21.98
CA LEU A 73 8.44 -6.96 22.47
C LEU A 73 7.12 -7.73 22.37
N ILE A 74 7.10 -8.76 21.52
CA ILE A 74 5.98 -9.67 21.28
C ILE A 74 6.53 -11.10 21.10
N LYS A 75 5.73 -12.12 21.42
CA LYS A 75 6.06 -13.55 21.29
C LYS A 75 5.25 -14.20 20.18
#